data_AF-A0A6V8P676-F1
#
_entry.id   AF-A0A6V8P676-F1
#
_cell.length_a   1.000
_cell.length_b   1.000
_cell.length_c   1.000
_cell.angle_alpha   90.00
_cell.angle_beta   90.00
_cell.angle_gamma   90.00
#
_symmetry.space_group_name_H-M   'P 1'
#
loop_
_entity.id
_entity.type
_entity.pdbx_description
1 polymer ?
#
loop_
_entity_poly.entity_id
_entity_poly.type
_entity_poly.pdbx_seq_one_letter_code
_entity_poly.pdbx_strand_id
1 'polypeptide(L)'
;MTVGLVFFWPTHPVQADDPKEIDAEIANLTQQEEQLLKDVIGLETAIERNTQELADLNEQLGQAQAEYDKASQDAAEIKKKQEEESRLLNKRAVEMYKDQDVVLLLHLISSVDLTDLLNRANYIRILVDENAQLVEDYKELKEKYESAYKDVEEKRDQIAILRDEV
;
A
#
# COMPACT_ATOMS: atom_id res chain seq x y z
N MET A 1 -86.84 -31.61 39.83
CA MET A 1 -85.76 -31.14 40.71
C MET A 1 -84.49 -31.85 40.25
N THR A 2 -83.72 -31.32 39.28
CA THR A 2 -82.60 -30.35 39.43
C THR A 2 -81.63 -30.83 40.52
N VAL A 3 -80.36 -31.15 40.29
CA VAL A 3 -79.21 -30.45 39.66
C VAL A 3 -78.09 -31.52 39.66
N GLY A 4 -77.06 -31.60 38.83
CA GLY A 4 -76.45 -30.75 37.81
C GLY A 4 -75.02 -31.29 37.61
N LEU A 5 -74.47 -31.12 36.40
CA LEU A 5 -73.11 -31.52 36.05
C LEU A 5 -72.09 -30.91 37.03
N VAL A 6 -71.18 -31.73 37.55
CA VAL A 6 -69.94 -31.25 38.17
C VAL A 6 -68.88 -31.19 37.08
N PHE A 7 -68.67 -29.99 36.54
CA PHE A 7 -67.49 -29.65 35.74
C PHE A 7 -66.28 -29.60 36.69
N PHE A 8 -65.36 -30.55 36.54
CA PHE A 8 -64.10 -30.55 37.26
C PHE A 8 -63.09 -29.71 36.48
N TRP A 9 -63.02 -28.42 36.81
CA TRP A 9 -61.94 -27.54 36.37
C TRP A 9 -60.78 -27.74 37.35
N PRO A 10 -59.55 -28.07 36.93
CA PRO A 10 -58.42 -28.08 37.84
C PRO A 10 -58.10 -26.62 38.19
N THR A 11 -58.55 -26.16 39.34
CA THR A 11 -57.95 -25.01 40.00
C THR A 11 -56.57 -25.46 40.45
N HIS A 12 -55.53 -25.10 39.70
CA HIS A 12 -54.21 -25.08 40.30
C HIS A 12 -54.28 -24.12 41.50
N PRO A 13 -54.02 -24.58 42.73
CA PRO A 13 -53.92 -23.67 43.85
C PRO A 13 -52.80 -22.68 43.50
N VAL A 14 -53.12 -21.39 43.49
CA VAL A 14 -52.09 -20.35 43.56
C VAL A 14 -51.47 -20.52 44.95
N GLN A 15 -50.34 -21.22 45.01
CA GLN A 15 -49.48 -21.22 46.18
C GLN A 15 -49.07 -19.75 46.38
N ALA A 16 -49.50 -19.14 47.47
CA ALA A 16 -48.98 -17.83 47.85
C ALA A 16 -47.56 -18.06 48.34
N ASP A 17 -46.57 -17.78 47.50
CA ASP A 17 -45.17 -17.73 47.90
C ASP A 17 -45.02 -16.80 49.12
N ASP A 18 -44.15 -17.14 50.07
CA ASP A 18 -43.93 -16.33 51.28
C ASP A 18 -43.52 -14.91 50.81
N PRO A 19 -44.14 -13.82 51.30
CA PRO A 19 -43.78 -12.45 50.90
C PRO A 19 -42.28 -12.17 50.92
N LYS A 20 -41.52 -12.85 51.80
CA LYS A 20 -40.06 -12.76 51.88
C LYS A 20 -39.31 -13.40 50.71
N GLU A 21 -39.85 -14.47 50.11
CA GLU A 21 -39.28 -15.12 48.93
C GLU A 21 -39.50 -14.25 47.68
N ILE A 22 -40.68 -13.63 47.55
CA ILE A 22 -40.99 -12.66 46.49
C ILE A 22 -40.07 -11.44 46.60
N ASP A 23 -39.89 -10.87 47.80
CA ASP A 23 -38.99 -9.73 48.01
C ASP A 23 -37.52 -10.05 47.67
N ALA A 24 -37.07 -11.28 47.97
CA ALA A 24 -35.72 -11.74 47.64
C ALA A 24 -35.54 -11.94 46.12
N GLU A 25 -36.56 -12.45 45.43
CA GLU A 25 -36.57 -12.60 43.98
C GLU A 25 -36.56 -11.24 43.27
N ILE A 26 -37.37 -10.28 43.73
CA ILE A 26 -37.37 -8.90 43.22
C ILE A 26 -35.99 -8.26 43.39
N ALA A 27 -35.37 -8.41 44.56
CA ALA A 27 -34.03 -7.88 44.82
C ALA A 27 -32.97 -8.48 43.88
N ASN A 28 -33.03 -9.79 43.65
CA ASN A 28 -32.13 -10.48 42.72
C ASN A 28 -32.34 -10.04 41.27
N LEU A 29 -33.59 -9.93 40.82
CA LEU A 29 -33.93 -9.43 39.48
C LEU A 29 -33.47 -7.98 39.28
N THR A 30 -33.62 -7.14 40.30
CA THR A 30 -33.15 -5.74 40.28
C THR A 30 -31.62 -5.67 40.16
N GLN A 31 -30.92 -6.53 40.88
CA GLN A 31 -29.45 -6.62 40.81
C GLN A 31 -28.98 -7.13 39.44
N GLN A 32 -29.69 -8.12 38.86
CA GLN A 32 -29.41 -8.61 37.51
C GLN A 32 -29.68 -7.54 36.45
N GLU A 33 -30.76 -6.77 36.58
CA GLU A 33 -31.08 -5.64 35.71
C GLU A 33 -29.98 -4.57 35.77
N GLU A 34 -29.51 -4.20 36.97
CA GLU A 34 -28.43 -3.23 37.13
C GLU A 34 -27.11 -3.73 36.50
N GLN A 35 -26.80 -5.02 36.66
CA GLN A 35 -25.61 -5.62 36.06
C GLN A 35 -25.72 -5.65 34.52
N LEU A 36 -26.86 -6.07 33.98
CA LEU A 36 -27.10 -6.06 32.54
C LEU A 36 -27.00 -4.64 31.97
N LEU A 37 -27.49 -3.63 32.69
CA LEU A 37 -27.40 -2.24 32.26
C LEU A 37 -25.94 -1.75 32.24
N LYS A 38 -25.13 -2.15 33.22
CA LYS A 38 -23.67 -1.89 33.20
C LYS A 38 -22.98 -2.58 32.03
N ASP A 39 -23.34 -3.83 31.75
CA ASP A 39 -22.77 -4.61 30.65
C ASP A 39 -23.14 -3.98 29.30
N VAL A 40 -24.38 -3.51 29.13
CA VAL A 40 -24.85 -2.79 27.93
C VAL A 40 -24.06 -1.51 27.73
N ILE A 41 -23.92 -0.66 28.75
CA ILE A 41 -23.13 0.58 28.66
C ILE A 41 -21.66 0.27 28.31
N GLY A 42 -21.10 -0.78 28.90
CA GLY A 42 -19.74 -1.24 28.62
C GLY A 42 -19.58 -1.67 27.16
N LEU A 43 -20.55 -2.43 26.62
CA LEU A 43 -20.57 -2.85 25.22
C LEU A 43 -20.74 -1.66 24.27
N GLU A 44 -21.63 -0.71 24.57
CA GLU A 44 -21.82 0.50 23.76
C GLU A 44 -20.52 1.32 23.68
N THR A 45 -19.85 1.51 24.81
CA THR A 45 -18.55 2.20 24.87
C THR A 45 -17.49 1.46 24.03
N ALA A 46 -17.44 0.13 24.12
CA ALA A 46 -16.50 -0.68 23.35
C ALA A 46 -16.79 -0.63 21.84
N ILE A 47 -18.07 -0.64 21.45
CA ILE A 47 -18.51 -0.50 20.05
C ILE A 47 -18.10 0.86 19.51
N GLU A 48 -18.35 1.94 20.24
CA GLU A 48 -17.99 3.29 19.81
C GLU A 48 -16.48 3.43 19.61
N ARG A 49 -15.69 2.95 20.58
CA ARG A 49 -14.22 2.95 20.48
C ARG A 49 -13.73 2.15 19.27
N ASN A 50 -14.22 0.93 19.08
CA ASN A 50 -13.80 0.08 17.97
C ASN A 50 -14.27 0.67 16.62
N THR A 51 -15.41 1.37 16.58
CA THR A 51 -15.89 2.07 15.37
C THR A 51 -14.97 3.22 14.99
N GLN A 52 -14.49 3.99 15.98
CA GLN A 52 -13.50 5.05 15.77
C GLN A 52 -12.17 4.47 15.27
N GLU A 53 -11.68 3.41 15.93
CA GLU A 53 -10.44 2.71 15.54
C GLU A 53 -10.51 2.17 14.10
N LEU A 54 -11.64 1.57 13.70
CA LEU A 54 -11.88 1.15 12.32
C LEU A 54 -11.91 2.33 11.34
N ALA A 55 -12.48 3.46 11.71
CA ALA A 55 -12.49 4.65 10.85
C ALA A 55 -11.07 5.17 10.62
N ASP A 56 -10.27 5.28 11.69
CA ASP A 56 -8.89 5.74 11.63
C ASP A 56 -8.00 4.79 10.81
N LEU A 57 -8.16 3.47 10.99
CA LEU A 57 -7.42 2.47 10.19
C LEU A 57 -7.80 2.54 8.70
N ASN A 58 -9.07 2.72 8.38
CA ASN A 58 -9.52 2.88 7.00
C ASN A 58 -8.96 4.16 6.35
N GLU A 59 -8.86 5.26 7.10
CA GLU A 59 -8.23 6.48 6.61
C GLU A 59 -6.74 6.26 6.33
N GLN A 60 -6.02 5.64 7.28
CA GLN A 60 -4.60 5.31 7.11
C GLN A 60 -4.36 4.40 5.91
N LEU A 61 -5.20 3.38 5.72
CA LEU A 61 -5.14 2.49 4.55
C LEU A 61 -5.35 3.26 3.24
N GLY A 62 -6.30 4.19 3.22
CA GLY A 62 -6.56 5.04 2.06
C GLY A 62 -5.37 5.95 1.70
N GLN A 63 -4.74 6.56 2.71
CA GLN A 63 -3.55 7.38 2.53
C GLN A 63 -2.36 6.54 2.02
N ALA A 64 -2.10 5.39 2.65
CA ALA A 64 -1.04 4.48 2.25
C ALA A 64 -1.20 3.98 0.81
N GLN A 65 -2.42 3.65 0.39
CA GLN A 65 -2.72 3.24 -0.99
C GLN A 65 -2.42 4.37 -1.99
N ALA A 66 -2.80 5.61 -1.68
CA ALA A 66 -2.52 6.75 -2.55
C ALA A 66 -1.02 7.02 -2.70
N GLU A 67 -0.26 6.89 -1.61
CA GLU A 67 1.20 7.00 -1.65
C GLU A 67 1.86 5.88 -2.46
N TYR A 68 1.38 4.64 -2.30
CA TYR A 68 1.83 3.49 -3.10
C TYR A 68 1.58 3.71 -4.59
N ASP A 69 0.38 4.15 -4.97
CA ASP A 69 0.02 4.36 -6.37
C ASP A 69 0.92 5.43 -7.01
N LYS A 70 1.21 6.51 -6.28
CA LYS A 70 2.14 7.56 -6.72
C LYS A 70 3.56 7.03 -6.87
N ALA A 71 4.09 6.35 -5.85
CA ALA A 71 5.44 5.78 -5.90
C ALA A 71 5.59 4.78 -7.04
N SER A 72 4.55 3.98 -7.32
CA SER A 72 4.52 3.01 -8.41
C SER A 72 4.57 3.70 -9.78
N GLN A 73 3.83 4.79 -9.95
CA GLN A 73 3.89 5.62 -11.17
C GLN A 73 5.27 6.24 -11.38
N ASP A 74 5.83 6.87 -10.34
CA ASP A 74 7.15 7.48 -10.40
C ASP A 74 8.23 6.44 -10.75
N ALA A 75 8.19 5.25 -10.13
CA ALA A 75 9.09 4.15 -10.45
C ALA A 75 8.95 3.65 -11.90
N ALA A 76 7.72 3.59 -12.43
CA ALA A 76 7.47 3.20 -13.81
C ALA A 76 8.03 4.22 -14.82
N GLU A 77 7.93 5.51 -14.53
CA GLU A 77 8.50 6.56 -15.37
C GLU A 77 10.04 6.50 -15.39
N ILE A 78 10.66 6.33 -14.22
CA ILE A 78 12.12 6.18 -14.11
C ILE A 78 12.59 4.95 -14.88
N LYS A 79 11.89 3.81 -14.74
CA LYS A 79 12.19 2.58 -15.47
C LYS A 79 12.12 2.79 -16.98
N LYS A 80 11.09 3.49 -17.47
CA LYS A 80 10.96 3.79 -18.90
C LYS A 80 12.16 4.59 -19.43
N LYS A 81 12.58 5.63 -18.70
CA LYS A 81 13.77 6.43 -19.06
C LYS A 81 15.04 5.57 -19.05
N GLN A 82 15.22 4.75 -18.03
CA GLN A 82 16.34 3.81 -17.93
C GLN A 82 16.39 2.85 -19.13
N GLU A 83 15.25 2.30 -19.55
CA GLU A 83 15.16 1.41 -20.72
C GLU A 83 15.48 2.15 -22.04
N GLU A 84 15.05 3.40 -22.19
CA GLU A 84 15.36 4.23 -23.35
C GLU A 84 16.87 4.50 -23.45
N GLU A 85 17.52 4.88 -22.35
CA GLU A 85 18.97 5.09 -22.31
C GLU A 85 19.75 3.79 -22.50
N SER A 86 19.30 2.68 -21.92
CA SER A 86 19.90 1.35 -22.14
C SER A 86 19.88 0.97 -23.62
N ARG A 87 18.76 1.22 -24.32
CA ARG A 87 18.65 0.97 -25.77
C ARG A 87 19.58 1.87 -26.56
N LEU A 88 19.69 3.14 -26.20
CA LEU A 88 20.60 4.08 -26.86
C LEU A 88 22.06 3.66 -26.68
N LEU A 89 22.46 3.32 -25.44
CA LEU A 89 23.79 2.80 -25.13
C LEU A 89 24.10 1.53 -25.91
N ASN A 90 23.19 0.56 -25.92
CA ASN A 90 23.37 -0.68 -26.69
C ASN A 90 23.53 -0.40 -28.19
N LYS A 91 22.71 0.50 -28.76
CA LYS A 91 22.82 0.88 -30.17
C LYS A 91 24.20 1.49 -30.47
N ARG A 92 24.63 2.47 -29.67
CA ARG A 92 25.93 3.15 -29.85
C ARG A 92 27.11 2.20 -29.66
N ALA A 93 27.05 1.30 -28.68
CA ALA A 93 28.08 0.29 -28.46
C ALA A 93 28.20 -0.69 -29.66
N VAL A 94 27.07 -1.11 -30.23
CA VAL A 94 27.06 -1.94 -31.44
C VAL A 94 27.61 -1.19 -32.66
N GLU A 95 27.29 0.10 -32.81
CA GLU A 95 27.83 0.95 -33.88
C GLU A 95 29.36 1.11 -33.72
N MET A 96 29.86 1.41 -32.52
CA MET A 96 31.30 1.48 -32.24
C MET A 96 32.01 0.14 -32.50
N TYR A 97 31.37 -1.00 -32.21
CA TYR A 97 31.99 -2.31 -32.48
C TYR A 97 32.01 -2.66 -33.97
N LYS A 98 30.97 -2.26 -34.72
CA LYS A 98 30.89 -2.47 -36.17
C LYS A 98 31.87 -1.56 -36.92
N ASP A 99 31.97 -0.31 -36.51
CA ASP A 99 32.95 0.65 -37.00
C ASP A 99 34.23 0.52 -36.18
N GLN A 100 35.02 -0.53 -36.46
CA GLN A 100 36.29 -0.81 -35.76
C GLN A 100 37.11 0.47 -35.51
N ASP A 101 37.76 0.61 -34.34
CA ASP A 101 38.56 1.80 -33.94
C ASP A 101 39.54 2.33 -35.01
N VAL A 102 39.99 1.46 -35.91
CA VAL A 102 40.84 1.78 -37.07
C VAL A 102 40.17 2.78 -38.03
N VAL A 103 38.84 2.75 -38.14
CA VAL A 103 38.04 3.62 -39.02
C VAL A 103 38.01 5.06 -38.53
N LEU A 104 37.90 5.30 -37.21
CA LEU A 104 37.93 6.65 -36.62
C LEU A 104 39.29 7.35 -36.81
N LEU A 105 40.39 6.60 -36.60
CA LEU A 105 41.74 7.08 -36.90
C LEU A 105 41.93 7.34 -38.40
N LEU A 106 41.42 6.45 -39.27
CA LEU A 106 41.43 6.69 -40.71
C LEU A 106 40.65 7.96 -41.09
N HIS A 107 39.53 8.22 -40.44
CA HIS A 107 38.67 9.39 -40.71
C HIS A 107 39.32 10.71 -40.30
N LEU A 108 40.16 10.70 -39.26
CA LEU A 108 41.00 11.82 -38.87
C LEU A 108 42.14 12.03 -39.86
N ILE A 109 42.83 10.96 -40.25
CA ILE A 109 43.99 11.02 -41.15
C ILE A 109 43.57 11.33 -42.60
N SER A 110 42.33 11.03 -43.00
CA SER A 110 41.77 11.39 -44.30
C SER A 110 41.31 12.85 -44.41
N SER A 111 41.72 13.72 -43.49
CA SER A 111 41.35 15.15 -43.51
C SER A 111 42.05 15.88 -44.66
N VAL A 112 41.34 16.83 -45.27
CA VAL A 112 41.83 17.58 -46.46
C VAL A 112 42.88 18.63 -46.07
N ASP A 113 42.75 19.21 -44.89
CA ASP A 113 43.64 20.23 -44.33
C ASP A 113 43.61 20.24 -42.79
N LEU A 114 44.42 21.11 -42.19
CA LEU A 114 44.54 21.24 -40.73
C LEU A 114 43.22 21.70 -40.07
N THR A 115 42.42 22.51 -40.76
CA THR A 115 41.13 22.98 -40.23
C THR A 115 40.11 21.83 -40.20
N ASP A 116 40.04 21.03 -41.26
CA ASP A 116 39.22 19.82 -41.32
C ASP A 116 39.63 18.80 -40.23
N LEU A 117 40.94 18.60 -40.04
CA LEU A 117 41.46 17.75 -38.96
C LEU A 117 40.99 18.21 -37.57
N LEU A 118 41.16 19.51 -37.26
CA LEU A 118 40.77 20.08 -35.96
C LEU A 118 39.27 19.99 -35.71
N ASN A 119 38.45 20.22 -36.75
CA ASN A 119 37.00 20.10 -36.66
C ASN A 119 36.56 18.65 -36.40
N ARG A 120 37.13 17.68 -37.11
CA ARG A 120 36.86 16.25 -36.90
C ARG A 120 37.29 15.78 -35.51
N ALA A 121 38.46 16.21 -35.05
CA ALA A 121 38.94 15.91 -33.71
C ALA A 121 38.01 16.48 -32.63
N ASN A 122 37.54 17.72 -32.80
CA ASN A 122 36.58 18.31 -31.88
C ASN A 122 35.23 17.57 -31.89
N TYR A 123 34.74 17.14 -33.06
CA TYR A 123 33.51 16.36 -33.18
C TYR A 123 33.61 15.01 -32.46
N ILE A 124 34.70 14.27 -32.67
CA ILE A 124 34.96 13.02 -31.97
C ILE A 124 35.01 13.24 -30.46
N ARG A 125 35.67 14.32 -30.00
CA ARG A 125 35.70 14.68 -28.58
C ARG A 125 34.30 14.87 -28.01
N ILE A 126 33.45 15.64 -28.69
CA ILE A 126 32.05 15.87 -28.27
C ILE A 126 31.28 14.55 -28.19
N LEU A 127 31.41 13.66 -29.19
CA LEU A 127 30.75 12.36 -29.18
C LEU A 127 31.19 11.47 -28.00
N VAL A 128 32.49 11.47 -27.69
CA VAL A 128 33.03 10.73 -26.54
C VAL A 128 32.51 11.31 -25.23
N ASP A 129 32.49 12.65 -25.10
CA ASP A 129 31.96 13.34 -23.92
C ASP A 129 30.45 13.02 -23.74
N GLU A 130 29.66 13.05 -24.81
CA GLU A 130 28.23 12.67 -24.79
C GLU A 130 28.00 11.20 -24.41
N ASN A 131 28.84 10.29 -24.90
CA ASN A 131 28.76 8.86 -24.54
C ASN A 131 29.12 8.62 -23.08
N ALA A 132 30.13 9.32 -22.57
CA ALA A 132 30.50 9.25 -21.16
C ALA A 132 29.36 9.77 -20.27
N GLN A 133 28.74 10.89 -20.65
CA GLN A 133 27.57 11.43 -19.94
C GLN A 133 26.40 10.46 -19.95
N LEU A 134 26.05 9.87 -21.10
CA LEU A 134 24.97 8.90 -21.22
C LEU A 134 25.18 7.65 -20.34
N VAL A 135 26.43 7.20 -20.19
CA VAL A 135 26.75 6.09 -19.27
C VAL A 135 26.51 6.49 -17.82
N GLU A 136 26.85 7.73 -17.45
CA GLU A 136 26.65 8.22 -16.09
C GLU A 136 25.16 8.44 -15.78
N ASP A 137 24.42 9.07 -16.71
CA ASP A 137 22.96 9.26 -16.62
C ASP A 137 22.24 7.92 -16.41
N TYR A 138 22.67 6.88 -17.16
CA TYR A 138 22.10 5.54 -17.04
C TYR A 138 22.36 4.91 -15.66
N LYS A 139 23.56 5.09 -15.10
CA LYS A 139 23.87 4.60 -13.74
C LYS A 139 23.03 5.32 -12.70
N GLU A 140 22.92 6.64 -12.80
CA GLU A 140 22.10 7.42 -11.89
C GLU A 140 20.62 6.99 -11.97
N LEU A 141 20.09 6.77 -13.17
CA LEU A 141 18.73 6.28 -13.36
C LEU A 141 18.53 4.88 -12.79
N LYS A 142 19.54 4.01 -12.91
CA LYS A 142 19.51 2.68 -12.30
C LYS A 142 19.42 2.76 -10.78
N GLU A 143 20.26 3.58 -10.15
CA GLU A 143 20.24 3.77 -8.69
C GLU A 143 18.92 4.40 -8.23
N LYS A 144 18.41 5.40 -8.95
CA LYS A 144 17.11 6.02 -8.69
C LYS A 144 15.97 5.01 -8.81
N TYR A 145 15.99 4.13 -9.83
CA TYR A 145 15.00 3.08 -10.00
C TYR A 145 15.05 2.04 -8.87
N GLU A 146 16.24 1.58 -8.47
CA GLU A 146 16.40 0.61 -7.38
C GLU A 146 15.88 1.18 -6.06
N SER A 147 16.16 2.45 -5.77
CA SER A 147 15.62 3.17 -4.61
C SER A 147 14.10 3.30 -4.67
N ALA A 148 13.54 3.73 -5.80
CA ALA A 148 12.10 3.89 -5.99
C ALA A 148 11.35 2.54 -5.91
N TYR A 149 11.93 1.47 -6.46
CA TYR A 149 11.36 0.14 -6.38
C TYR A 149 11.30 -0.35 -4.93
N LYS A 150 12.33 -0.08 -4.14
CA LYS A 150 12.35 -0.42 -2.72
C LYS A 150 11.28 0.35 -1.93
N ASP A 151 11.11 1.65 -2.19
CA ASP A 151 10.04 2.45 -1.57
C ASP A 151 8.64 1.88 -1.90
N VAL A 152 8.42 1.46 -3.14
CA VAL A 152 7.16 0.78 -3.55
C VAL A 152 6.94 -0.53 -2.78
N GLU A 153 7.99 -1.34 -2.57
CA GLU A 153 7.89 -2.57 -1.78
C GLU A 153 7.57 -2.28 -0.31
N GLU A 154 8.27 -1.32 0.31
CA GLU A 154 8.04 -0.91 1.70
C GLU A 154 6.60 -0.41 1.90
N LYS A 155 6.07 0.41 0.98
CA LYS A 155 4.69 0.89 1.02
C LYS A 155 3.66 -0.22 0.81
N ARG A 156 3.93 -1.18 -0.09
CA ARG A 156 3.08 -2.36 -0.29
C ARG A 156 2.97 -3.17 1.01
N ASP A 157 4.10 -3.37 1.68
CA ASP A 157 4.13 -4.16 2.92
C ASP A 157 3.43 -3.43 4.07
N GLN A 158 3.53 -2.10 4.16
CA GLN A 158 2.74 -1.28 5.08
C GLN A 158 1.23 -1.43 4.84
N ILE A 159 0.78 -1.41 3.59
CA ILE A 159 -0.64 -1.62 3.23
C ILE A 159 -1.10 -3.03 3.65
N ALA A 160 -0.24 -4.05 3.50
CA ALA A 160 -0.58 -5.41 3.92
C ALA A 160 -0.78 -5.51 5.43
N ILE A 161 0.10 -4.88 6.22
CA ILE A 161 0.00 -4.81 7.68
C ILE A 161 -1.29 -4.09 8.10
N LEU A 162 -1.55 -2.90 7.54
CA LEU A 162 -2.76 -2.13 7.85
C LEU A 162 -4.04 -2.89 7.49
N ARG A 163 -4.03 -3.69 6.42
CA ARG A 163 -5.18 -4.51 6.04
C ARG A 163 -5.42 -5.67 7.01
N ASP A 164 -4.37 -6.23 7.62
CA ASP A 164 -4.51 -7.29 8.63
C ASP A 164 -5.00 -6.74 9.98
N GLU A 165 -4.86 -5.43 10.21
CA GLU A 165 -5.35 -4.73 11.41
C GLU A 165 -6.81 -4.25 11.31
N VAL A 166 -7.35 -4.16 10.08
CA VAL A 166 -8.77 -3.83 9.78
C VAL A 166 -9.66 -5.07 9.84
#